data_AF-A0A6A6XVY6-F1
#
_entry.id   AF-A0A6A6XVY6-F1
#
_cell.length_a   1.000
_cell.length_b   1.000
_cell.length_c   1.000
_cell.angle_alpha   90.00
_cell.angle_beta   90.00
_cell.angle_gamma   90.00
#
_symmetry.space_group_name_H-M   'P 1'
#
loop_
_entity.id
_entity.type
_entity.pdbx_description
1 polymer ?
#
loop_
_entity_poly.entity_id
_entity_poly.type
_entity_poly.pdbx_seq_one_letter_code
_entity_poly.pdbx_strand_id
1 'polypeptide(L)'
;MSGSRKISVAEKDQMIQALRSHHINTLVELRRIERAFAVLGSPDVTEPMTAAWSYYVNSNSLLTEMRALTKNYPFSSECLDEAKNRVYTDPQSNRSWNFCWLVLTKIQNDQLIPHYAQYQAAQPAMWGGLTPSADGVKQLSTAFIAEWNWALNQMLRHWDQPPSR
;
A
#
# COMPACT_ATOMS: atom_id res chain seq x y z
N MET A 1 11.58 16.15 28.05
CA MET A 1 10.97 17.13 27.12
C MET A 1 11.77 17.08 25.83
N SER A 2 11.25 16.45 24.77
CA SER A 2 11.94 16.40 23.48
C SER A 2 11.57 17.66 22.69
N GLY A 3 12.54 18.55 22.48
CA GLY A 3 12.33 19.78 21.73
C GLY A 3 11.93 19.45 20.30
N SER A 4 10.75 19.90 19.88
CA SER A 4 10.30 19.79 18.49
C SER A 4 11.28 20.55 17.60
N ARG A 5 12.17 19.82 16.91
CA ARG A 5 13.15 20.41 15.98
C ARG A 5 12.35 21.12 14.88
N LYS A 6 12.49 22.44 14.80
CA LYS A 6 11.88 23.24 13.73
C LYS A 6 12.54 22.83 12.40
N ILE A 7 11.74 22.33 11.47
CA ILE A 7 12.19 22.02 10.11
C ILE A 7 12.48 23.35 9.42
N SER A 8 13.71 23.52 8.91
CA SER A 8 14.12 24.70 8.16
C SER A 8 13.51 24.70 6.75
N VAL A 9 13.47 25.88 6.11
CA VAL A 9 13.02 26.00 4.71
C VAL A 9 13.88 25.15 3.77
N ALA A 10 15.20 25.15 3.97
CA ALA A 10 16.12 24.32 3.18
C ALA A 10 15.86 22.82 3.34
N GLU A 11 15.60 22.34 4.56
CA GLU A 11 15.23 20.93 4.80
C GLU A 11 13.88 20.60 4.13
N LYS A 12 12.90 21.51 4.15
CA LYS A 12 11.61 21.35 3.45
C LYS A 12 11.81 21.20 1.95
N ASP A 13 12.58 22.10 1.35
CA ASP A 13 12.82 22.12 -0.09
C ASP A 13 13.56 20.85 -0.54
N GLN A 14 14.53 20.37 0.24
CA GLN A 14 15.21 19.09 -0.01
C GLN A 14 14.24 17.91 -0.01
N MET A 15 13.32 17.85 0.96
CA MET A 15 12.29 16.80 1.00
C MET A 15 11.38 16.86 -0.23
N ILE A 16 10.92 18.05 -0.63
CA ILE A 16 10.10 18.24 -1.83
C ILE A 16 10.84 17.77 -3.08
N GLN A 17 12.12 18.14 -3.24
CA GLN A 17 12.92 17.70 -4.38
C GLN A 17 13.11 16.17 -4.39
N ALA A 18 13.31 15.55 -3.23
CA ALA A 18 13.46 14.09 -3.11
C ALA A 18 12.17 13.32 -3.47
N LEU A 19 11.00 13.89 -3.15
CA LEU A 19 9.70 13.34 -3.56
C LEU A 19 9.51 13.45 -5.08
N ARG A 20 9.83 14.62 -5.66
CA ARG A 20 9.68 14.89 -7.10
C ARG A 20 10.65 14.09 -7.97
N SER A 21 11.85 13.81 -7.47
CA SER A 21 12.84 12.99 -8.19
C SER A 21 12.57 11.49 -8.10
N HIS A 22 11.52 11.08 -7.37
CA HIS A 22 11.15 9.68 -7.12
C HIS A 22 12.28 8.82 -6.53
N HIS A 23 13.33 9.43 -5.97
CA HIS A 23 14.40 8.72 -5.28
C HIS A 23 13.88 8.06 -3.99
N ILE A 24 12.83 8.62 -3.41
CA ILE A 24 12.16 8.06 -2.25
C ILE A 24 11.01 7.19 -2.72
N ASN A 25 11.19 5.88 -2.63
CA ASN A 25 10.27 4.89 -3.17
C ASN A 25 9.94 3.77 -2.17
N THR A 26 10.19 3.99 -0.88
CA THR A 26 9.78 3.07 0.19
C THR A 26 8.68 3.65 1.05
N LEU A 27 7.80 2.78 1.55
CA LEU A 27 6.70 3.17 2.44
C LEU A 27 7.20 3.94 3.68
N VAL A 28 8.29 3.46 4.30
CA VAL A 28 8.85 4.03 5.53
C VAL A 28 9.35 5.46 5.31
N GLU A 29 10.08 5.71 4.22
CA GLU A 29 10.61 7.04 3.94
C GLU A 29 9.51 8.03 3.53
N LEU A 30 8.53 7.59 2.75
CA LEU A 30 7.35 8.41 2.43
C LEU A 30 6.59 8.78 3.72
N ARG A 31 6.36 7.82 4.63
CA ARG A 31 5.74 8.09 5.93
C ARG A 31 6.55 9.03 6.81
N ARG A 32 7.88 8.93 6.77
CA ARG A 32 8.77 9.84 7.50
C ARG A 32 8.59 11.29 7.04
N ILE A 33 8.55 11.51 5.72
CA ILE A 33 8.32 12.84 5.15
C ILE A 33 6.90 13.33 5.41
N GLU A 34 5.89 12.48 5.26
CA GLU A 34 4.49 12.81 5.58
C GLU A 34 4.33 13.34 7.00
N ARG A 35 4.93 12.65 7.99
CA ARG A 35 4.89 13.08 9.39
C ARG A 35 5.62 14.41 9.60
N ALA A 36 6.74 14.64 8.91
CA ALA A 36 7.45 15.91 8.96
C ALA A 36 6.61 17.06 8.38
N PHE A 37 5.95 16.82 7.25
CA PHE A 37 5.06 17.78 6.59
C PHE A 37 3.79 18.09 7.41
N ALA A 38 3.23 17.10 8.08
CA ALA A 38 2.08 17.32 8.98
C ALA A 38 2.41 18.30 10.13
N VAL A 39 3.65 18.32 10.62
CA VAL A 39 4.11 19.28 11.65
C VAL A 39 4.28 20.69 11.08
N LEU A 40 4.66 20.81 9.80
CA LEU A 40 4.83 22.10 9.13
C LEU A 40 3.49 22.79 8.84
N GLY A 41 2.46 22.02 8.47
CA GLY A 41 1.14 22.56 8.11
C GLY A 41 1.14 23.48 6.89
N SER A 42 2.17 23.41 6.04
CA SER A 42 2.32 24.27 4.87
C SER A 42 1.61 23.67 3.66
N PRO A 43 0.75 24.42 2.94
CA PRO A 43 -0.05 23.86 1.83
C PRO A 43 0.79 23.47 0.60
N ASP A 44 1.99 24.02 0.45
CA ASP A 44 2.86 23.74 -0.70
C ASP A 44 3.49 22.34 -0.68
N VAL A 45 3.35 21.61 0.42
CA VAL A 45 3.84 20.23 0.56
C VAL A 45 2.80 19.18 0.17
N THR A 46 1.52 19.56 0.02
CA THR A 46 0.43 18.62 -0.24
C THR A 46 0.55 18.00 -1.63
N GLU A 47 0.76 18.82 -2.67
CA GLU A 47 0.88 18.34 -4.05
C GLU A 47 2.06 17.36 -4.24
N PRO A 48 3.30 17.70 -3.82
CA PRO A 48 4.43 16.77 -3.95
C PRO A 48 4.20 15.45 -3.21
N MET A 49 3.56 15.52 -2.04
CA MET A 49 3.30 14.34 -1.23
C MET A 49 2.23 13.43 -1.85
N THR A 50 1.14 13.99 -2.38
CA THR A 50 0.12 13.23 -3.10
C THR A 50 0.68 12.59 -4.38
N ALA A 51 1.50 13.34 -5.13
CA ALA A 51 2.15 12.82 -6.32
C ALA A 51 3.09 11.64 -6.00
N ALA A 52 3.87 11.74 -4.93
CA ALA A 52 4.79 10.68 -4.51
C ALA A 52 4.06 9.39 -4.09
N TRP A 53 2.96 9.50 -3.33
CA TRP A 53 2.13 8.32 -3.01
C TRP A 53 1.51 7.69 -4.24
N SER A 54 1.02 8.52 -5.16
CA SER A 54 0.46 8.05 -6.43
C SER A 54 1.51 7.30 -7.24
N TYR A 55 2.72 7.84 -7.32
CA TYR A 55 3.85 7.18 -7.98
C TYR A 55 4.17 5.84 -7.31
N TYR A 56 4.40 5.81 -6.00
CA TYR A 56 4.75 4.60 -5.24
C TYR A 56 3.78 3.43 -5.45
N VAL A 57 2.48 3.72 -5.52
CA VAL A 57 1.45 2.69 -5.76
C VAL A 57 1.43 2.23 -7.22
N ASN A 58 1.59 3.16 -8.17
CA ASN A 58 1.48 2.87 -9.60
C ASN A 58 2.80 2.35 -10.22
N SER A 59 3.96 2.56 -9.59
CA SER A 59 5.29 2.16 -10.07
C SER A 59 5.73 0.77 -9.59
N ASN A 60 4.80 -0.09 -9.17
CA ASN A 60 5.05 -1.41 -8.55
C ASN A 60 5.85 -1.42 -7.25
N SER A 61 6.21 -0.26 -6.67
CA SER A 61 6.95 -0.22 -5.40
C SER A 61 6.13 -0.84 -4.26
N LEU A 62 4.84 -0.49 -4.16
CA LEU A 62 3.95 -1.12 -3.17
C LEU A 62 3.84 -2.64 -3.35
N LEU A 63 3.69 -3.12 -4.59
CA LEU A 63 3.59 -4.55 -4.85
C LEU A 63 4.89 -5.28 -4.48
N THR A 64 6.03 -4.67 -4.78
CA THR A 64 7.36 -5.19 -4.43
C THR A 64 7.49 -5.34 -2.92
N GLU A 65 7.15 -4.31 -2.14
CA GLU A 65 7.22 -4.39 -0.68
C GLU A 65 6.22 -5.40 -0.09
N MET A 66 4.99 -5.48 -0.63
CA MET A 66 4.02 -6.51 -0.23
C MET A 66 4.54 -7.92 -0.51
N ARG A 67 5.21 -8.15 -1.63
CA ARG A 67 5.85 -9.44 -1.97
C ARG A 67 7.08 -9.73 -1.13
N ALA A 68 7.81 -8.71 -0.68
CA ALA A 68 8.90 -8.88 0.28
C ALA A 68 8.39 -9.37 1.64
N LEU A 69 7.16 -9.04 2.02
CA LEU A 69 6.48 -9.56 3.21
C LEU A 69 5.84 -10.95 3.00
N THR A 70 5.44 -11.28 1.78
CA THR A 70 4.70 -12.51 1.45
C THR A 70 5.57 -13.51 0.70
N LYS A 71 6.70 -13.90 1.29
CA LYS A 71 7.73 -14.68 0.59
C LYS A 71 7.30 -16.12 0.28
N ASN A 72 6.47 -16.72 1.13
CA ASN A 72 6.02 -18.10 0.92
C ASN A 72 4.96 -18.14 -0.18
N TYR A 73 4.10 -17.13 -0.18
CA TYR A 73 2.99 -16.99 -1.09
C TYR A 73 2.88 -15.55 -1.61
N PRO A 74 3.58 -15.22 -2.71
CA PRO A 74 3.65 -13.84 -3.22
C PRO A 74 2.27 -13.20 -3.40
N PHE A 75 2.13 -11.97 -2.88
CA PHE A 75 0.89 -11.21 -3.00
C PHE A 75 0.45 -11.02 -4.47
N SER A 76 -0.85 -11.19 -4.70
CA SER A 76 -1.49 -11.08 -6.02
C SER A 76 -1.44 -9.65 -6.55
N SER A 77 -0.97 -9.49 -7.80
CA SER A 77 -1.04 -8.24 -8.55
C SER A 77 -2.49 -7.84 -8.81
N GLU A 78 -3.33 -8.82 -9.15
CA GLU A 78 -4.74 -8.64 -9.52
C GLU A 78 -5.56 -8.11 -8.33
N CYS A 79 -5.29 -8.61 -7.12
CA CYS A 79 -5.88 -8.10 -5.89
C CYS A 79 -5.56 -6.61 -5.68
N LEU A 80 -4.30 -6.23 -5.92
CA LEU A 80 -3.86 -4.85 -5.77
C LEU A 80 -4.44 -3.93 -6.86
N ASP A 81 -4.48 -4.39 -8.11
CA ASP A 81 -5.00 -3.61 -9.23
C ASP A 81 -6.52 -3.40 -9.13
N GLU A 82 -7.27 -4.41 -8.66
CA GLU A 82 -8.69 -4.25 -8.35
C GLU A 82 -8.92 -3.20 -7.27
N ALA A 83 -8.10 -3.20 -6.20
CA ALA A 83 -8.19 -2.19 -5.17
C ALA A 83 -7.91 -0.77 -5.71
N LYS A 84 -6.89 -0.60 -6.57
CA LYS A 84 -6.62 0.68 -7.24
C LYS A 84 -7.83 1.14 -8.06
N ASN A 85 -8.40 0.25 -8.88
CA ASN A 85 -9.57 0.56 -9.70
C ASN A 85 -10.75 1.01 -8.83
N ARG A 86 -11.03 0.29 -7.75
CA ARG A 86 -12.10 0.65 -6.81
C ARG A 86 -11.89 2.03 -6.21
N VAL A 87 -10.67 2.35 -5.78
CA VAL A 87 -10.34 3.69 -5.26
C VAL A 87 -10.58 4.76 -6.33
N TYR A 88 -10.15 4.55 -7.58
CA TYR A 88 -10.39 5.52 -8.65
C TYR A 88 -11.88 5.71 -8.98
N THR A 89 -12.69 4.66 -8.87
CA THR A 89 -14.13 4.71 -9.16
C THR A 89 -14.99 5.17 -7.99
N ASP A 90 -14.46 5.17 -6.76
CA ASP A 90 -15.21 5.53 -5.56
C ASP A 90 -15.26 7.07 -5.39
N PRO A 91 -16.46 7.69 -5.47
CA PRO A 91 -16.61 9.14 -5.28
C PRO A 91 -16.17 9.62 -3.89
N GLN A 92 -16.12 8.73 -2.90
CA GLN A 92 -15.68 9.01 -1.54
C GLN A 92 -14.15 8.95 -1.37
N SER A 93 -13.40 8.46 -2.36
CA SER A 93 -11.93 8.42 -2.32
C SER A 93 -11.28 9.82 -2.23
N ASN A 94 -12.04 10.88 -2.53
CA ASN A 94 -11.63 12.27 -2.32
C ASN A 94 -11.39 12.64 -0.84
N ARG A 95 -11.70 11.76 0.12
CA ARG A 95 -11.55 12.00 1.57
C ARG A 95 -10.11 11.91 2.08
N SER A 96 -9.21 11.26 1.35
CA SER A 96 -7.78 11.21 1.69
C SER A 96 -6.94 11.56 0.48
N TRP A 97 -5.85 12.28 0.74
CA TRP A 97 -4.84 12.58 -0.26
C TRP A 97 -3.80 11.45 -0.38
N ASN A 98 -3.86 10.44 0.50
CA ASN A 98 -2.91 9.34 0.58
C ASN A 98 -3.45 8.11 -0.17
N PHE A 99 -3.10 8.02 -1.45
CA PHE A 99 -3.56 6.96 -2.35
C PHE A 99 -3.15 5.55 -1.87
N CYS A 100 -1.96 5.40 -1.27
CA CYS A 100 -1.50 4.12 -0.75
C CYS A 100 -2.39 3.61 0.39
N TRP A 101 -2.68 4.47 1.37
CA TRP A 101 -3.57 4.11 2.46
C TRP A 101 -4.97 3.75 1.95
N LEU A 102 -5.53 4.53 1.03
CA LEU A 102 -6.84 4.24 0.43
C LEU A 102 -6.87 2.86 -0.22
N VAL A 103 -5.85 2.51 -1.00
CA VAL A 103 -5.76 1.20 -1.66
C VAL A 103 -5.68 0.06 -0.64
N LEU A 104 -4.82 0.17 0.38
CA LEU A 104 -4.69 -0.85 1.42
C LEU A 104 -5.99 -1.02 2.22
N THR A 105 -6.61 0.08 2.61
CA THR A 105 -7.90 0.05 3.30
C THR A 105 -9.01 -0.50 2.41
N LYS A 106 -8.95 -0.29 1.08
CA LYS A 106 -9.94 -0.85 0.16
C LYS A 106 -9.80 -2.37 0.03
N ILE A 107 -8.57 -2.90 -0.01
CA ILE A 107 -8.31 -4.34 0.07
C ILE A 107 -8.95 -4.93 1.34
N GLN A 108 -8.76 -4.26 2.49
CA GLN A 108 -9.29 -4.72 3.77
C GLN A 108 -10.82 -4.65 3.83
N ASN A 109 -11.40 -3.49 3.54
CA ASN A 109 -12.84 -3.23 3.74
C ASN A 109 -13.70 -4.02 2.76
N ASP A 110 -13.24 -4.16 1.52
CA ASP A 110 -13.99 -4.90 0.49
C ASP A 110 -13.67 -6.40 0.50
N GLN A 111 -12.87 -6.88 1.46
CA GLN A 111 -12.51 -8.28 1.63
C GLN A 111 -11.98 -8.92 0.33
N LEU A 112 -11.05 -8.24 -0.34
CA LEU A 112 -10.52 -8.71 -1.64
C LEU A 112 -9.62 -9.95 -1.49
N ILE A 113 -8.88 -10.04 -0.38
CA ILE A 113 -7.91 -11.13 -0.15
C ILE A 113 -8.54 -12.52 -0.27
N PRO A 114 -9.65 -12.86 0.43
CA PRO A 114 -10.29 -14.17 0.28
C PRO A 114 -10.62 -14.56 -1.16
N HIS A 115 -11.17 -13.62 -1.94
CA HIS A 115 -11.54 -13.86 -3.33
C HIS A 115 -10.31 -14.15 -4.21
N TYR A 116 -9.30 -13.28 -4.17
CA TYR A 116 -8.10 -13.44 -5.00
C TYR A 116 -7.21 -14.60 -4.54
N ALA A 117 -7.21 -14.92 -3.24
CA ALA A 117 -6.53 -16.10 -2.72
C ALA A 117 -7.17 -17.38 -3.26
N GLN A 118 -8.50 -17.48 -3.24
CA GLN A 118 -9.18 -18.62 -3.82
C GLN A 118 -8.96 -18.71 -5.33
N TYR A 119 -9.07 -17.58 -6.04
CA TYR A 119 -8.82 -17.52 -7.48
C TYR A 119 -7.41 -17.98 -7.85
N GLN A 120 -6.38 -17.46 -7.15
CA GLN A 120 -4.99 -17.84 -7.39
C GLN A 120 -4.74 -19.31 -7.02
N ALA A 121 -5.30 -19.79 -5.91
CA ALA A 121 -5.14 -21.18 -5.48
C ALA A 121 -5.82 -22.18 -6.44
N ALA A 122 -6.83 -21.75 -7.20
CA ALA A 122 -7.48 -22.57 -8.21
C ALA A 122 -6.72 -22.64 -9.55
N GLN A 123 -5.70 -21.80 -9.75
CA GLN A 123 -4.95 -21.78 -11.01
C GLN A 123 -4.13 -23.06 -11.17
N PRO A 124 -4.24 -23.79 -12.30
CA PRO A 124 -3.44 -24.99 -12.54
C PRO A 124 -1.93 -24.77 -12.42
N ALA A 125 -1.44 -23.56 -12.69
CA ALA A 125 -0.04 -23.18 -12.52
C ALA A 125 0.49 -23.40 -11.08
N MET A 126 -0.37 -23.26 -10.05
CA MET A 126 -0.01 -23.56 -8.66
C MET A 126 0.17 -25.04 -8.38
N TRP A 127 -0.26 -25.90 -9.30
CA TRP A 127 -0.31 -27.35 -9.17
C TRP A 127 0.49 -28.05 -10.28
N GLY A 128 1.50 -27.37 -10.83
CA GLY A 128 2.33 -27.93 -11.91
C GLY A 128 1.58 -28.16 -13.22
N GLY A 129 0.50 -27.41 -13.47
CA GLY A 129 -0.35 -27.54 -14.65
C GLY A 129 -1.53 -28.51 -14.48
N LEU A 130 -1.68 -29.14 -13.30
CA LEU A 130 -2.77 -30.07 -13.03
C LEU A 130 -4.02 -29.34 -12.53
N THR A 131 -5.18 -29.94 -12.77
CA THR A 131 -6.45 -29.48 -12.18
C THR A 131 -6.44 -29.81 -10.68
N PRO A 132 -6.57 -28.81 -9.79
CA PRO A 132 -6.57 -29.07 -8.37
C PRO A 132 -7.88 -29.65 -7.86
N SER A 133 -7.79 -30.38 -6.74
CA SER A 133 -8.98 -30.78 -5.99
C SER A 133 -9.54 -29.59 -5.20
N ALA A 134 -10.84 -29.62 -4.91
CA ALA A 134 -11.49 -28.58 -4.10
C ALA A 134 -10.82 -28.42 -2.72
N ASP A 135 -10.43 -29.53 -2.09
CA ASP A 135 -9.73 -29.52 -0.80
C ASP A 135 -8.32 -28.91 -0.91
N GLY A 136 -7.59 -29.20 -1.99
CA GLY A 136 -6.29 -28.60 -2.27
C GLY A 136 -6.38 -27.08 -2.43
N VAL A 137 -7.33 -26.61 -3.25
CA VAL A 137 -7.61 -25.18 -3.42
C VAL A 137 -7.94 -24.54 -2.07
N LYS A 138 -8.79 -25.17 -1.27
CA LYS A 138 -9.17 -24.65 0.05
C LYS A 138 -7.95 -24.52 0.98
N GLN A 139 -7.11 -25.55 1.07
CA GLN A 139 -5.91 -25.51 1.92
C GLN A 139 -4.93 -24.42 1.47
N LEU A 140 -4.61 -24.36 0.18
CA LEU A 140 -3.68 -23.35 -0.36
C LEU A 140 -4.25 -21.93 -0.22
N SER A 141 -5.53 -21.74 -0.51
CA SER A 141 -6.20 -20.44 -0.32
C SER A 141 -6.16 -19.97 1.14
N THR A 142 -6.29 -20.88 2.10
CA THR A 142 -6.17 -20.55 3.53
C THR A 142 -4.77 -20.04 3.88
N ALA A 143 -3.73 -20.65 3.30
CA ALA A 143 -2.34 -20.24 3.49
C ALA A 143 -2.07 -18.84 2.87
N PHE A 144 -2.58 -18.59 1.66
CA PHE A 144 -2.57 -17.27 1.02
C PHE A 144 -3.26 -16.22 1.90
N ILE A 145 -4.50 -16.49 2.33
CA ILE A 145 -5.29 -15.57 3.16
C ILE A 145 -4.52 -15.20 4.43
N ALA A 146 -3.90 -16.18 5.09
CA ALA A 146 -3.14 -15.92 6.32
C ALA A 146 -1.95 -14.98 6.08
N GLU A 147 -1.09 -15.29 5.10
CA GLU A 147 0.12 -14.49 4.85
C GLU A 147 -0.21 -13.10 4.28
N TRP A 148 -1.19 -13.02 3.37
CA TRP A 148 -1.59 -11.77 2.74
C TRP A 148 -2.26 -10.81 3.74
N ASN A 149 -3.12 -11.31 4.62
CA ASN A 149 -3.68 -10.49 5.70
C ASN A 149 -2.60 -10.03 6.67
N TRP A 150 -1.63 -10.89 7.00
CA TRP A 150 -0.50 -10.49 7.84
C TRP A 150 0.28 -9.33 7.21
N ALA A 151 0.62 -9.42 5.92
CA ALA A 151 1.35 -8.38 5.21
C ALA A 151 0.55 -7.08 5.08
N LEU A 152 -0.74 -7.16 4.74
CA LEU A 152 -1.63 -6.01 4.70
C LEU A 152 -1.68 -5.28 6.06
N ASN A 153 -1.78 -6.05 7.14
CA ASN A 153 -1.77 -5.49 8.49
C ASN A 153 -0.42 -4.86 8.86
N GLN A 154 0.71 -5.44 8.42
CA GLN A 154 2.02 -4.80 8.61
C GLN A 154 2.09 -3.44 7.90
N MET A 155 1.61 -3.35 6.66
CA MET A 155 1.60 -2.08 5.92
C MET A 155 0.69 -1.04 6.57
N LEU A 156 -0.54 -1.42 6.94
CA LEU A 156 -1.50 -0.48 7.54
C LEU A 156 -1.04 0.07 8.90
N ARG A 157 -0.23 -0.68 9.66
CA ARG A 157 0.34 -0.21 10.96
C ARG A 157 1.21 1.03 10.85
N HIS A 158 1.67 1.42 9.66
CA HIS A 158 2.41 2.66 9.48
C HIS A 158 1.55 3.93 9.65
N TRP A 159 0.22 3.77 9.71
CA TRP A 159 -0.73 4.83 10.02
C TRP A 159 -1.43 4.54 11.36
N ASP A 160 -1.01 5.21 12.43
CA ASP A 160 -1.67 5.11 13.74
C ASP A 160 -3.10 5.69 13.72
N GLN A 161 -3.35 6.62 12.81
CA GLN A 161 -4.64 7.23 12.52
C GLN A 161 -4.81 7.32 10.99
N PRO A 162 -6.05 7.22 10.46
CA PRO A 162 -6.31 7.46 9.05
C PRO A 162 -5.72 8.82 8.62
N PRO A 163 -4.98 8.89 7.49
CA PRO A 163 -4.59 10.16 6.89
C PRO A 163 -5.82 10.79 6.21
N SER A 164 -6.82 11.15 7.02
CA SER A 164 -8.01 11.87 6.57
C SER A 164 -7.72 13.37 6.48
N ARG A 165 -8.50 14.07 5.65
CA ARG A 165 -8.60 15.53 5.70
C ARG A 165 -9.27 15.99 7.00
#